data_AF-A0A7C2A357-F1
#
_entry.id   AF-A0A7C2A357-F1
#
_cell.length_a   1.000
_cell.length_b   1.000
_cell.length_c   1.000
_cell.angle_alpha   90.00
_cell.angle_beta   90.00
_cell.angle_gamma   90.00
#
_symmetry.space_group_name_H-M   'P 1'
#
loop_
_entity.id
_entity.type
_entity.pdbx_description
1 polymer ?
#
loop_
_entity_poly.entity_id
_entity_poly.type
_entity_poly.pdbx_seq_one_letter_code
_entity_poly.pdbx_strand_id
1 'polypeptide(L)'
;MGPCFSVILRNSYGTVCPLPFICQSRIPKQNYRANLEFMIGTLRERGVKIILMTPNTIASQYEAWRYQRSSEYAGIARNLAENENISLIDQWTLFEEYASVEGQEIEDLLLDGMHPNDRWHDELSTLLTDIIVEQLNNATR
;
A
#
# COMPACT_ATOMS: atom_id res chain seq x y z
N MET A 1 41.45 15.78 -11.01
CA MET A 1 40.05 15.83 -11.46
C MET A 1 39.69 14.44 -11.98
N GLY A 2 39.02 13.62 -11.17
CA GLY A 2 38.55 12.28 -11.58
C GLY A 2 37.14 12.37 -12.19
N PRO A 3 36.77 11.48 -13.12
CA PRO A 3 35.46 11.54 -13.76
C PRO A 3 34.37 11.07 -12.79
N CYS A 4 33.29 11.85 -12.73
CA CYS A 4 32.10 11.52 -11.98
C CYS A 4 31.33 10.44 -12.75
N PHE A 5 31.31 9.19 -12.25
CA PHE A 5 30.51 8.12 -12.81
C PHE A 5 29.03 8.33 -12.43
N SER A 6 28.21 8.81 -13.37
CA SER A 6 26.76 8.75 -13.24
C SER A 6 26.29 7.32 -13.55
N VAL A 7 25.90 6.57 -12.52
CA VAL A 7 25.23 5.28 -12.68
C VAL A 7 23.81 5.57 -13.15
N ILE A 8 23.56 5.41 -14.45
CA ILE A 8 22.20 5.40 -15.00
C ILE A 8 21.63 4.02 -14.74
N LEU A 9 20.88 3.86 -13.65
CA LEU A 9 20.04 2.67 -13.44
C LEU A 9 18.84 2.76 -14.40
N ARG A 10 18.89 2.02 -15.51
CA ARG A 10 17.72 1.80 -16.38
C ARG A 10 16.92 0.62 -15.83
N ASN A 11 15.61 0.80 -15.63
CA ASN A 11 14.66 -0.31 -15.52
C ASN A 11 13.65 -0.22 -16.67
N SER A 12 13.17 -1.37 -17.13
CA SER A 12 12.61 -1.66 -18.47
C SER A 12 11.20 -1.15 -18.77
N TYR A 13 10.68 -0.19 -18.01
CA TYR A 13 9.33 0.37 -18.23
C TYR A 13 9.43 1.89 -18.45
N GLY A 14 9.04 2.32 -19.65
CA GLY A 14 9.40 3.57 -20.32
C GLY A 14 8.90 4.90 -19.74
N THR A 15 8.92 5.12 -18.43
CA THR A 15 8.80 6.46 -17.84
C THR A 15 9.80 6.62 -16.70
N VAL A 16 10.96 7.18 -17.03
CA VAL A 16 12.06 7.43 -16.09
C VAL A 16 11.72 8.66 -15.25
N CYS A 17 11.88 8.55 -13.94
CA CYS A 17 11.83 9.70 -13.06
C CYS A 17 12.77 10.83 -13.55
N PRO A 18 12.31 12.09 -13.63
CA PRO A 18 13.11 13.16 -14.21
C PRO A 18 14.39 13.47 -13.41
N LEU A 19 14.42 13.23 -12.09
CA LEU A 19 15.60 13.49 -11.24
C LEU A 19 15.71 12.48 -10.07
N PRO A 20 16.87 11.82 -9.86
CA PRO A 20 17.03 10.76 -8.86
C PRO A 20 16.78 11.21 -7.42
N PHE A 21 16.98 12.50 -7.10
CA PHE A 21 16.74 13.06 -5.76
C PHE A 21 15.25 13.30 -5.47
N ILE A 22 14.44 13.61 -6.49
CA ILE A 22 12.99 13.82 -6.37
C ILE A 22 12.24 12.50 -6.22
N CYS A 23 12.85 11.42 -6.73
CA CYS A 23 12.27 10.08 -6.71
C CYS A 23 12.78 9.18 -5.60
N GLN A 24 13.45 9.72 -4.59
CA GLN A 24 13.61 8.96 -3.37
C GLN A 24 12.36 9.12 -2.51
N SER A 25 11.80 8.01 -2.05
CA SER A 25 10.85 8.07 -0.96
C SER A 25 11.52 8.71 0.25
N ARG A 26 10.86 9.69 0.86
CA ARG A 26 11.31 10.27 2.14
C ARG A 26 11.56 9.18 3.20
N ILE A 27 10.77 8.12 3.17
CA ILE A 27 10.98 6.91 3.98
C ILE A 27 11.43 5.82 3.01
N PRO A 28 12.67 5.33 3.05
CA PRO A 28 13.10 4.19 2.23
C PRO A 28 12.26 2.94 2.54
N LYS A 29 12.09 2.06 1.53
CA LYS A 29 11.32 0.81 1.66
C LYS A 29 11.75 -0.06 2.86
N GLN A 30 13.06 -0.15 3.10
CA GLN A 30 13.59 -0.92 4.22
C GLN A 30 13.22 -0.29 5.57
N ASN A 31 13.22 1.05 5.67
CA ASN A 31 12.79 1.75 6.87
C ASN A 31 11.27 1.63 7.06
N TYR A 32 10.49 1.68 5.97
CA TYR A 32 9.04 1.42 6.03
C TYR A 32 8.73 0.03 6.58
N ARG A 33 9.41 -1.01 6.05
CA ARG A 33 9.31 -2.39 6.56
C ARG A 33 9.67 -2.46 8.04
N ALA A 34 10.84 -1.94 8.43
CA ALA A 34 11.30 -1.95 9.81
C ALA A 34 10.35 -1.22 10.77
N ASN A 35 9.75 -0.11 10.32
CA ASN A 35 8.76 0.64 11.10
C ASN A 35 7.49 -0.18 11.32
N LEU A 36 6.98 -0.86 10.28
CA LEU A 36 5.82 -1.74 10.40
C LEU A 36 6.12 -2.92 11.33
N GLU A 37 7.27 -3.57 11.19
CA GLU A 37 7.71 -4.68 12.07
C GLU A 37 7.78 -4.22 13.53
N PHE A 38 8.34 -3.05 13.79
CA PHE A 38 8.40 -2.48 15.13
C PHE A 38 7.00 -2.23 15.72
N MET A 39 6.08 -1.64 14.95
CA MET A 39 4.71 -1.41 15.39
C MET A 39 3.98 -2.74 15.65
N ILE A 40 4.13 -3.71 14.76
CA ILE A 40 3.56 -5.06 14.90
C ILE A 40 4.04 -5.71 16.19
N GLY A 41 5.36 -5.74 16.42
CA GLY A 41 5.95 -6.32 17.63
C GLY A 41 5.42 -5.64 18.90
N THR A 42 5.42 -4.31 18.92
CA THR A 42 4.94 -3.52 20.07
C THR A 42 3.46 -3.78 20.39
N LEU A 43 2.61 -3.90 19.36
CA LEU A 43 1.18 -4.18 19.53
C LEU A 43 0.95 -5.63 19.99
N ARG A 44 1.70 -6.58 19.43
CA ARG A 44 1.61 -8.00 19.79
C ARG A 44 2.01 -8.25 21.24
N GLU A 45 3.07 -7.60 21.73
CA GLU A 45 3.50 -7.65 23.14
C GLU A 45 2.39 -7.20 24.12
N ARG A 46 1.47 -6.33 23.65
CA ARG A 46 0.33 -5.84 24.43
C ARG A 46 -0.94 -6.68 24.25
N GLY A 47 -0.87 -7.79 23.53
CA GLY A 47 -2.02 -8.64 23.24
C GLY A 47 -3.05 -8.00 22.30
N VAL A 48 -2.64 -6.99 21.52
CA VAL A 48 -3.53 -6.32 20.55
C VAL A 48 -3.70 -7.21 19.32
N LYS A 49 -4.95 -7.37 18.86
CA LYS A 49 -5.24 -8.00 17.58
C LYS A 49 -4.95 -7.00 16.46
N ILE A 50 -4.16 -7.42 15.49
CA ILE A 50 -3.64 -6.53 14.44
C ILE A 50 -4.37 -6.86 13.15
N ILE A 51 -4.77 -5.80 12.44
CA ILE A 51 -5.19 -5.85 11.04
C ILE A 51 -4.23 -4.91 10.29
N LEU A 52 -3.55 -5.43 9.29
CA LEU A 52 -2.70 -4.62 8.41
C LEU A 52 -3.50 -4.21 7.18
N MET A 53 -3.16 -3.06 6.61
CA MET A 53 -3.77 -2.56 5.38
C MET A 53 -2.68 -2.12 4.41
N THR A 54 -2.85 -2.41 3.12
CA THR A 54 -1.99 -1.81 2.09
C THR A 54 -2.28 -0.29 1.99
N PRO A 55 -1.40 0.55 1.43
CA PRO A 55 -1.74 1.94 1.11
C PRO A 55 -2.87 2.03 0.09
N ASN A 56 -3.50 3.21 -0.03
CA ASN A 56 -4.44 3.48 -1.13
C ASN A 56 -3.67 3.47 -2.44
N THR A 57 -4.34 3.09 -3.53
CA THR A 57 -3.80 3.37 -4.86
C THR A 57 -3.82 4.87 -5.15
N ILE A 58 -3.21 5.27 -6.27
CA ILE A 58 -3.27 6.64 -6.76
C ILE A 58 -3.85 6.64 -8.17
N ALA A 59 -4.61 7.69 -8.49
CA ALA A 59 -5.21 7.88 -9.81
C ALA A 59 -4.16 8.06 -10.92
N SER A 60 -4.59 7.76 -12.14
CA SER A 60 -3.81 7.83 -13.38
C SER A 60 -3.33 9.24 -13.74
N GLN A 61 -3.96 10.28 -13.18
CA GLN A 61 -3.56 11.68 -13.33
C GLN A 61 -2.17 11.99 -12.74
N TYR A 62 -1.63 11.10 -11.89
CA TYR A 62 -0.29 11.21 -11.34
C TYR A 62 0.74 10.44 -12.16
N GLU A 63 2.02 10.75 -11.94
CA GLU A 63 3.10 10.14 -12.69
C GLU A 63 3.21 8.63 -12.41
N ALA A 64 3.38 7.83 -13.47
CA ALA A 64 3.46 6.36 -13.38
C ALA A 64 4.53 5.86 -12.39
N TRP A 65 5.63 6.59 -12.20
CA TRP A 65 6.65 6.22 -11.22
C TRP A 65 6.13 6.31 -9.78
N ARG A 66 5.16 7.19 -9.48
CA ARG A 66 4.51 7.28 -8.17
C ARG A 66 3.64 6.05 -7.93
N TYR A 67 2.90 5.62 -8.95
CA TYR A 67 2.08 4.42 -8.89
C TYR A 67 2.95 3.19 -8.62
N GLN A 68 3.97 2.99 -9.48
CA GLN A 68 4.92 1.90 -9.33
C GLN A 68 5.60 1.91 -7.97
N ARG A 69 5.97 3.09 -7.47
CA ARG A 69 6.56 3.19 -6.13
C ARG A 69 5.55 2.80 -5.06
N SER A 70 4.34 3.34 -5.05
CA SER A 70 3.34 3.03 -4.03
C SER A 70 2.96 1.55 -4.04
N SER A 71 2.93 0.90 -5.21
CA SER A 71 2.67 -0.54 -5.32
C SER A 71 3.75 -1.39 -4.65
N GLU A 72 5.01 -0.94 -4.64
CA GLU A 72 6.09 -1.60 -3.90
C GLU A 72 5.85 -1.56 -2.37
N TYR A 73 5.22 -0.51 -1.84
CA TYR A 73 4.85 -0.42 -0.41
C TYR A 73 3.66 -1.32 -0.08
N ALA A 74 2.70 -1.44 -1.01
CA ALA A 74 1.63 -2.43 -0.89
C ALA A 74 2.20 -3.85 -0.86
N GLY A 75 3.17 -4.17 -1.74
CA GLY A 75 3.88 -5.45 -1.71
C GLY A 75 4.59 -5.73 -0.38
N ILE A 76 5.20 -4.73 0.24
CA ILE A 76 5.81 -4.89 1.58
C ILE A 76 4.76 -5.19 2.64
N ALA A 77 3.61 -4.51 2.63
CA ALA A 77 2.53 -4.76 3.58
C ALA A 77 1.96 -6.19 3.41
N ARG A 78 1.74 -6.63 2.17
CA ARG A 78 1.31 -8.02 1.87
C ARG A 78 2.28 -9.05 2.43
N ASN A 79 3.56 -8.90 2.10
CA ASN A 79 4.60 -9.81 2.57
C ASN A 79 4.69 -9.83 4.10
N LEU A 80 4.55 -8.70 4.77
CA LEU A 80 4.54 -8.66 6.24
C LEU A 80 3.32 -9.36 6.81
N ALA A 81 2.13 -9.13 6.26
CA ALA A 81 0.92 -9.79 6.71
C ALA A 81 1.02 -11.32 6.61
N GLU A 82 1.53 -11.83 5.49
CA GLU A 82 1.76 -13.25 5.28
C GLU A 82 2.80 -13.82 6.26
N ASN A 83 4.00 -13.22 6.32
CA ASN A 83 5.10 -13.74 7.15
C ASN A 83 4.80 -13.70 8.65
N GLU A 84 4.04 -12.70 9.10
CA GLU A 84 3.68 -12.49 10.50
C GLU A 84 2.33 -13.12 10.88
N ASN A 85 1.65 -13.78 9.92
CA ASN A 85 0.30 -14.33 10.06
C ASN A 85 -0.70 -13.31 10.64
N ILE A 86 -0.73 -12.12 10.03
CA ILE A 86 -1.59 -11.00 10.39
C ILE A 86 -2.69 -10.87 9.33
N SER A 87 -3.93 -10.64 9.77
CA SER A 87 -5.05 -10.36 8.87
C SER A 87 -4.80 -9.11 8.03
N LEU A 88 -5.13 -9.15 6.74
CA LEU A 88 -4.84 -8.08 5.78
C LEU A 88 -6.13 -7.59 5.12
N ILE A 89 -6.29 -6.27 5.02
CA ILE A 89 -7.17 -5.65 4.03
C ILE A 89 -6.29 -5.12 2.89
N ASP A 90 -6.31 -5.84 1.77
CA ASP A 90 -5.56 -5.48 0.56
C ASP A 90 -6.35 -4.50 -0.31
N GLN A 91 -6.54 -3.31 0.22
CA GLN A 91 -7.25 -2.23 -0.48
C GLN A 91 -6.64 -1.90 -1.84
N TRP A 92 -5.32 -2.08 -2.01
CA TRP A 92 -4.69 -1.85 -3.31
C TRP A 92 -5.30 -2.76 -4.39
N THR A 93 -5.42 -4.06 -4.08
CA THR A 93 -6.06 -5.02 -4.98
C THR A 93 -7.54 -4.70 -5.17
N LEU A 94 -8.26 -4.32 -4.12
CA LEU A 94 -9.68 -3.95 -4.22
C LEU A 94 -9.93 -2.76 -5.16
N PHE A 95 -9.07 -1.74 -5.16
CA PHE A 95 -9.14 -0.66 -6.15
C PHE A 95 -8.86 -1.16 -7.58
N GLU A 96 -7.88 -2.05 -7.77
CA GLU A 96 -7.57 -2.64 -9.08
C GLU A 96 -8.71 -3.55 -9.58
N GLU A 97 -9.35 -4.30 -8.69
CA GLU A 97 -10.52 -5.12 -8.98
C GLU A 97 -11.73 -4.27 -9.38
N TYR A 98 -11.98 -3.17 -8.67
CA TYR A 98 -13.03 -2.20 -9.04
C TYR A 98 -12.82 -1.69 -10.48
N ALA A 99 -11.61 -1.22 -10.80
CA ALA A 99 -11.30 -0.70 -12.13
C ALA A 99 -11.13 -1.79 -13.21
N SER A 100 -11.21 -3.08 -12.86
CA SER A 100 -11.23 -4.16 -13.85
C SER A 100 -12.61 -4.35 -14.51
N VAL A 101 -13.65 -3.71 -13.96
CA VAL A 101 -15.02 -3.75 -14.46
C VAL A 101 -15.24 -2.66 -15.51
N GLU A 102 -15.85 -3.00 -16.64
CA GLU A 102 -16.12 -2.03 -17.72
C GLU A 102 -16.94 -0.83 -17.20
N GLY A 103 -16.42 0.38 -17.43
CA GLY A 103 -17.05 1.63 -17.01
C GLY A 103 -16.81 2.01 -15.54
N GLN A 104 -15.95 1.28 -14.83
CA GLN A 104 -15.48 1.63 -13.49
C GLN A 104 -14.01 2.04 -13.55
N GLU A 105 -13.68 3.16 -12.92
CA GLU A 105 -12.30 3.68 -12.86
C GLU A 105 -11.89 3.90 -11.40
N ILE A 106 -10.59 3.80 -11.09
CA ILE A 106 -10.06 4.07 -9.74
C ILE A 106 -10.52 5.45 -9.24
N GLU A 107 -10.57 6.41 -10.14
CA GLU A 107 -10.97 7.79 -9.93
C GLU A 107 -12.41 7.93 -9.40
N ASP A 108 -13.30 6.98 -9.69
CA ASP A 108 -14.68 6.98 -9.16
C ASP A 108 -14.73 6.89 -7.63
N LEU A 109 -13.66 6.37 -7.03
CA LEU A 109 -13.53 6.11 -5.60
C LEU A 109 -12.63 7.13 -4.89
N LEU A 110 -12.08 8.12 -5.62
CA LEU A 110 -11.12 9.10 -5.09
C LEU A 110 -11.62 10.54 -5.32
N LEU A 111 -11.43 11.43 -4.33
CA LEU A 111 -11.83 12.84 -4.40
C LEU A 111 -10.86 13.70 -5.22
N ASP A 112 -9.56 13.46 -5.03
CA ASP A 112 -8.47 14.23 -5.66
C ASP A 112 -7.42 13.32 -6.32
N GLY A 113 -7.81 12.07 -6.55
CA GLY A 113 -6.93 11.02 -7.06
C GLY A 113 -5.99 10.39 -6.02
N MET A 114 -6.10 10.73 -4.73
CA MET A 114 -5.41 10.02 -3.64
C MET A 114 -6.29 9.76 -2.42
N HIS A 115 -7.17 10.69 -2.07
CA HIS A 115 -8.05 10.56 -0.92
C HIS A 115 -9.34 9.83 -1.32
N PRO A 116 -9.69 8.72 -0.67
CA PRO A 116 -10.93 8.05 -0.98
C PRO A 116 -12.16 8.88 -0.64
N ASN A 117 -13.25 8.62 -1.37
CA ASN A 117 -14.55 9.26 -1.14
C ASN A 117 -15.42 8.44 -0.16
N ASP A 118 -16.59 8.97 0.15
CA ASP A 118 -17.53 8.35 1.09
C ASP A 118 -17.95 6.93 0.66
N ARG A 119 -18.05 6.66 -0.64
CA ARG A 119 -18.38 5.33 -1.17
C ARG A 119 -17.30 4.31 -0.82
N TRP A 120 -16.04 4.65 -1.02
CA TRP A 120 -14.94 3.78 -0.61
C TRP A 120 -14.88 3.60 0.91
N HIS A 121 -15.10 4.67 1.67
CA HIS A 121 -15.10 4.59 3.13
C HIS A 121 -16.23 3.70 3.68
N ASP A 122 -17.40 3.69 3.05
CA ASP A 122 -18.51 2.79 3.38
C ASP A 122 -18.13 1.32 3.14
N GLU A 123 -17.57 1.01 1.97
CA GLU A 123 -17.08 -0.33 1.63
C GLU A 123 -15.97 -0.79 2.58
N LEU A 124 -14.97 0.06 2.84
CA LEU A 124 -13.89 -0.23 3.78
C LEU A 124 -14.42 -0.47 5.20
N SER A 125 -15.46 0.25 5.62
CA SER A 125 -16.06 0.05 6.95
C SER A 125 -16.71 -1.34 7.10
N THR A 126 -17.30 -1.84 6.02
CA THR A 126 -17.86 -3.20 5.95
C THR A 126 -16.74 -4.24 6.05
N LEU A 127 -15.68 -4.09 5.25
CA LEU A 127 -14.51 -4.99 5.26
C LEU A 127 -13.83 -5.03 6.64
N LEU A 128 -13.67 -3.87 7.29
CA LEU A 128 -13.14 -3.78 8.65
C LEU A 128 -14.05 -4.50 9.65
N THR A 129 -15.36 -4.35 9.53
CA THR A 129 -16.31 -5.02 10.42
C THR A 129 -16.21 -6.53 10.29
N ASP A 130 -16.19 -7.05 9.06
CA ASP A 130 -16.12 -8.49 8.78
C ASP A 130 -14.85 -9.11 9.34
N ILE A 131 -13.70 -8.50 9.09
CA ILE A 131 -12.41 -9.02 9.56
C ILE A 131 -12.28 -8.93 11.08
N ILE A 132 -12.86 -7.91 11.72
CA ILE A 132 -12.91 -7.81 13.19
C ILE A 132 -13.79 -8.92 13.75
N VAL A 133 -14.98 -9.15 13.19
CA VAL A 133 -15.90 -10.20 13.63
C VAL A 133 -15.25 -11.58 13.48
N GLU A 134 -14.56 -11.84 12.36
CA GLU A 134 -13.79 -13.06 12.15
C GLU A 134 -12.72 -13.25 13.22
N GLN A 135 -11.90 -12.22 13.48
CA GLN A 135 -10.86 -12.27 14.51
C GLN A 135 -11.42 -12.50 15.92
N LEU A 136 -12.60 -11.95 16.24
CA LEU A 136 -13.27 -12.17 17.52
C LEU A 136 -13.80 -13.60 17.65
N ASN A 137 -14.42 -14.13 16.61
CA ASN A 137 -14.96 -15.50 16.60
C ASN A 137 -13.87 -16.57 16.69
N ASN A 138 -12.74 -16.37 15.99
CA ASN A 138 -11.61 -17.31 16.00
C ASN A 138 -10.88 -17.34 17.35
N ALA A 139 -10.99 -16.30 18.18
CA ALA A 139 -10.39 -16.27 19.52
C ALA A 139 -11.26 -16.94 20.60
N THR A 140 -12.51 -17.29 20.27
CA THR A 140 -13.47 -17.89 21.20
C THR A 140 -13.57 -19.41 21.02
N ARG A 141 -12.76 -19.99 20.11
CA ARG A 141 -12.61 -21.42 19.87
C ARG A 141 -11.26 -21.90 20.38
#